data_AF-A0A0L0FZ79-F1
#
_entry.id   AF-A0A0L0FZ79-F1
#
_cell.length_a   1.000
_cell.length_b   1.000
_cell.length_c   1.000
_cell.angle_alpha   90.00
_cell.angle_beta   90.00
_cell.angle_gamma   90.00
#
_symmetry.space_group_name_H-M   'P 1'
#
loop_
_entity.id
_entity.type
_entity.pdbx_description
1 polymer ?
#
loop_
_entity_poly.entity_id
_entity_poly.type
_entity_poly.pdbx_seq_one_letter_code
_entity_poly.pdbx_strand_id
1 'polypeptide(L)'
;MPINLEEEMKGKAPSADKSQEEEPKDPENQMFDDETLNGLGDTFAEAFEDQLDLGMTDEEQAFVDLLVDFDADFLTKRATEVLTEVFNRFDEDKDGFLSDKEMDAFAEVCNGEKFEDEDRDDIKNTFGSENGKFTLEGFHNLFMLQSCGRPLDTIRDLKALGYGPGLEKLSSE
;
A
#
# COMPACT_ATOMS: atom_id res chain seq x y z
N MET A 1 -19.90 -67.53 -30.97
CA MET A 1 -21.10 -66.88 -31.58
C MET A 1 -22.27 -67.84 -31.45
N PRO A 2 -23.47 -67.38 -31.06
CA PRO A 2 -24.33 -66.48 -31.86
C PRO A 2 -24.77 -65.19 -31.09
N ILE A 3 -24.91 -63.98 -31.67
CA ILE A 3 -25.99 -63.36 -32.51
C ILE A 3 -27.42 -63.72 -32.04
N ASN A 4 -28.43 -62.85 -31.90
CA ASN A 4 -28.66 -61.44 -32.25
C ASN A 4 -30.01 -61.00 -31.62
N LEU A 5 -30.42 -59.75 -31.91
CA LEU A 5 -31.80 -59.21 -32.00
C LEU A 5 -32.34 -58.32 -30.86
N GLU A 6 -32.19 -57.02 -31.12
CA GLU A 6 -33.23 -55.96 -31.12
C GLU A 6 -34.65 -56.35 -30.66
N GLU A 7 -35.20 -55.56 -29.72
CA GLU A 7 -36.61 -55.18 -29.78
C GLU A 7 -36.85 -53.78 -29.17
N GLU A 8 -37.68 -53.02 -29.85
CA GLU A 8 -37.95 -51.59 -29.71
C GLU A 8 -38.97 -51.24 -28.59
N MET A 9 -39.07 -49.93 -28.34
CA MET A 9 -40.29 -49.13 -28.09
C MET A 9 -40.50 -48.49 -26.70
N LYS A 10 -40.24 -47.18 -26.68
CA LYS A 10 -41.20 -46.09 -26.42
C LYS A 10 -41.84 -45.95 -25.02
N GLY A 11 -41.36 -44.93 -24.28
CA GLY A 11 -42.10 -44.19 -23.26
C GLY A 11 -41.37 -42.86 -22.96
N LYS A 12 -41.76 -41.75 -23.60
CA LYS A 12 -42.57 -40.63 -23.06
C LYS A 12 -42.01 -39.99 -21.76
N ALA A 13 -41.65 -38.71 -21.91
CA ALA A 13 -41.11 -37.75 -20.93
C ALA A 13 -41.89 -37.63 -19.61
N PRO A 14 -41.27 -37.02 -18.57
CA PRO A 14 -41.46 -35.58 -18.32
C PRO A 14 -40.12 -34.85 -18.05
N SER A 15 -39.89 -33.67 -18.64
CA SER A 15 -40.16 -32.34 -18.07
C SER A 15 -39.38 -32.04 -16.78
N ALA A 16 -38.26 -31.34 -16.97
CA ALA A 16 -37.52 -30.47 -16.04
C ALA A 16 -36.40 -29.87 -16.90
N ASP A 17 -35.97 -28.63 -16.81
CA ASP A 17 -36.43 -27.42 -16.16
C ASP A 17 -35.67 -26.31 -16.91
N LYS A 18 -36.17 -25.09 -16.79
CA LYS A 18 -35.80 -23.93 -17.59
C LYS A 18 -34.30 -23.62 -17.57
N SER A 19 -33.81 -23.34 -18.77
CA SER A 19 -32.92 -22.24 -19.12
C SER A 19 -32.67 -21.24 -17.98
N GLN A 20 -31.45 -21.24 -17.45
CA GLN A 20 -30.69 -20.01 -17.25
C GLN A 20 -29.27 -20.29 -17.73
N GLU A 21 -28.92 -19.67 -18.86
CA GLU A 21 -27.55 -19.53 -19.33
C GLU A 21 -26.79 -18.75 -18.25
N GLU A 22 -25.80 -19.39 -17.60
CA GLU A 22 -24.79 -18.62 -16.87
C GLU A 22 -23.90 -17.94 -17.91
N GLU A 23 -24.00 -16.61 -17.97
CA GLU A 23 -23.08 -15.77 -18.70
C GLU A 23 -21.63 -16.04 -18.26
N PRO A 24 -20.65 -16.08 -19.18
CA PRO A 24 -19.25 -16.15 -18.79
C PRO A 24 -18.89 -14.88 -18.01
N LYS A 25 -18.47 -15.04 -16.76
CA LYS A 25 -17.96 -13.94 -15.92
C LYS A 25 -16.75 -13.31 -16.62
N ASP A 26 -16.90 -12.04 -16.93
CA ASP A 26 -15.87 -11.15 -17.46
C ASP A 26 -14.68 -11.11 -16.47
N PRO A 27 -13.43 -11.38 -16.89
CA PRO A 27 -12.28 -11.38 -15.97
C PRO A 27 -11.82 -9.99 -15.52
N GLU A 28 -12.46 -8.90 -15.97
CA GLU A 28 -12.03 -7.53 -15.66
C GLU A 28 -12.67 -6.90 -14.41
N ASN A 29 -13.34 -7.68 -13.56
CA ASN A 29 -13.83 -7.17 -12.28
C ASN A 29 -13.46 -8.10 -11.11
N GLN A 30 -12.16 -8.40 -10.99
CA GLN A 30 -11.61 -8.81 -9.70
C GLN A 30 -11.55 -7.57 -8.82
N MET A 31 -12.53 -7.50 -7.93
CA MET A 31 -12.49 -6.72 -6.69
C MET A 31 -11.07 -6.78 -6.15
N PHE A 32 -10.41 -5.62 -6.10
CA PHE A 32 -9.34 -5.43 -5.14
C PHE A 32 -10.02 -5.45 -3.78
N ASP A 33 -9.82 -6.54 -3.06
CA ASP A 33 -10.32 -6.69 -1.71
C ASP A 33 -9.56 -5.67 -0.83
N ASP A 34 -10.27 -4.58 -0.50
CA ASP A 34 -9.88 -3.44 0.34
C ASP A 34 -9.41 -3.83 1.77
N GLU A 35 -9.49 -5.12 2.12
CA GLU A 35 -9.08 -5.66 3.43
C GLU A 35 -7.59 -6.04 3.51
N THR A 36 -6.82 -5.98 2.43
CA THR A 36 -5.38 -6.35 2.46
C THR A 36 -4.45 -5.23 2.95
N LEU A 37 -4.98 -4.08 3.37
CA LEU A 37 -4.22 -2.97 3.94
C LEU A 37 -4.59 -2.62 5.39
N ASN A 38 -5.33 -3.49 6.09
CA ASN A 38 -5.83 -3.20 7.45
C ASN A 38 -4.91 -3.70 8.58
N GLY A 39 -3.86 -4.47 8.29
CA GLY A 39 -2.88 -4.91 9.33
C GLY A 39 -2.06 -3.76 9.91
N LEU A 40 -1.66 -2.81 9.07
CA LEU A 40 -0.98 -1.56 9.46
C LEU A 40 -1.96 -0.43 9.84
N GLY A 41 -3.26 -0.65 9.66
CA GLY A 41 -4.27 0.41 9.57
C GLY A 41 -5.16 0.57 10.80
N ASP A 42 -5.45 -0.49 11.56
CA ASP A 42 -6.55 -0.44 12.54
C ASP A 42 -6.24 0.42 13.78
N THR A 43 -4.98 0.56 14.20
CA THR A 43 -4.61 1.48 15.30
C THR A 43 -4.43 2.93 14.86
N PHE A 44 -4.22 3.18 13.55
CA PHE A 44 -4.01 4.53 13.00
C PHE A 44 -5.28 5.16 12.42
N ALA A 45 -6.15 4.35 11.81
CA ALA A 45 -7.36 4.81 11.14
C ALA A 45 -8.47 5.23 12.13
N GLU A 46 -8.58 4.57 13.29
CA GLU A 46 -9.63 4.89 14.28
C GLU A 46 -9.48 6.29 14.90
N ALA A 47 -8.27 6.87 14.91
CA ALA A 47 -8.04 8.25 15.35
C ALA A 47 -8.42 9.30 14.29
N PHE A 48 -8.63 8.87 13.03
CA PHE A 48 -8.69 9.75 11.87
C PHE A 48 -10.11 10.03 11.38
N GLU A 49 -11.06 9.14 11.62
CA GLU A 49 -12.44 9.32 11.15
C GLU A 49 -13.17 10.49 11.86
N ASP A 50 -12.77 10.84 13.09
CA ASP A 50 -13.33 11.99 13.83
C ASP A 50 -12.78 13.35 13.33
N GLN A 51 -11.73 13.36 12.51
CA GLN A 51 -11.08 14.60 12.02
C GLN A 51 -11.53 15.03 10.61
N LEU A 52 -12.41 14.27 9.96
CA LEU A 52 -12.83 14.44 8.57
C LEU A 52 -13.68 15.69 8.24
N ASP A 53 -13.95 16.58 9.21
CA ASP A 53 -14.73 17.82 9.02
C ASP A 53 -13.92 19.12 9.22
N LEU A 54 -12.62 19.00 9.51
CA LEU A 54 -11.69 20.14 9.55
C LEU A 54 -10.68 19.98 8.41
N GLY A 55 -10.92 20.69 7.30
CA GLY A 55 -9.97 20.71 6.18
C GLY A 55 -8.55 21.05 6.63
N MET A 56 -7.56 20.59 5.86
CA MET A 56 -6.14 20.87 6.14
C MET A 56 -5.91 22.39 6.30
N THR A 57 -4.98 22.73 7.18
CA THR A 57 -4.48 24.10 7.28
C THR A 57 -3.72 24.49 6.01
N ASP A 58 -3.60 25.79 5.73
CA ASP A 58 -2.81 26.29 4.60
C ASP A 58 -1.33 25.82 4.66
N GLU A 59 -0.80 25.65 5.88
CA GLU A 59 0.56 25.15 6.11
C GLU A 59 0.68 23.66 5.79
N GLU A 60 -0.30 22.84 6.20
CA GLU A 60 -0.36 21.42 5.84
C GLU A 60 -0.53 21.26 4.34
N GLN A 61 -1.41 22.02 3.70
CA GLN A 61 -1.60 21.97 2.26
C GLN A 61 -0.30 22.33 1.52
N ALA A 62 0.39 23.39 1.93
CA ALA A 62 1.68 23.77 1.34
C ALA A 62 2.75 22.69 1.53
N PHE A 63 2.70 21.93 2.63
CA PHE A 63 3.57 20.78 2.85
C PHE A 63 3.22 19.66 1.86
N VAL A 64 1.94 19.31 1.70
CA VAL A 64 1.50 18.27 0.75
C VAL A 64 1.88 18.62 -0.69
N ASP A 65 1.72 19.89 -1.09
CA ASP A 65 2.11 20.37 -2.43
C ASP A 65 3.62 20.21 -2.71
N LEU A 66 4.45 20.11 -1.67
CA LEU A 66 5.87 19.80 -1.78
C LEU A 66 6.16 18.29 -1.76
N LEU A 67 5.23 17.44 -1.34
CA LEU A 67 5.39 15.99 -1.32
C LEU A 67 5.08 15.36 -2.67
N VAL A 68 3.90 15.67 -3.21
CA VAL A 68 3.34 15.03 -4.40
C VAL A 68 2.86 16.07 -5.40
N ASP A 69 3.16 15.82 -6.67
CA ASP A 69 2.54 16.49 -7.80
C ASP A 69 1.28 15.69 -8.19
N PHE A 70 0.12 16.17 -7.75
CA PHE A 70 -1.17 15.51 -8.01
C PHE A 70 -1.59 15.49 -9.49
N ASP A 71 -1.03 16.38 -10.32
CA ASP A 71 -1.30 16.34 -11.76
C ASP A 71 -0.50 15.24 -12.46
N ALA A 72 0.62 14.83 -11.85
CA ALA A 72 1.55 13.87 -12.42
C ALA A 72 1.55 12.51 -11.69
N ASP A 73 0.89 12.38 -10.54
CA ASP A 73 0.91 11.20 -9.65
C ASP A 73 2.34 10.77 -9.26
N PHE A 74 3.23 11.74 -9.04
CA PHE A 74 4.63 11.50 -8.67
C PHE A 74 5.04 12.31 -7.45
N LEU A 75 6.04 11.81 -6.72
CA LEU A 75 6.76 12.62 -5.74
C LEU A 75 7.40 13.83 -6.43
N THR A 76 7.36 15.00 -5.78
CA THR A 76 8.13 16.14 -6.28
C THR A 76 9.62 15.84 -6.19
N LYS A 77 10.42 16.51 -7.02
CA LYS A 77 11.89 16.40 -6.96
C LYS A 77 12.41 16.66 -5.54
N ARG A 78 11.83 17.62 -4.82
CA ARG A 78 12.27 17.97 -3.46
C ARG A 78 11.95 16.84 -2.48
N ALA A 79 10.77 16.24 -2.58
CA ALA A 79 10.38 15.09 -1.78
C ALA A 79 11.31 13.90 -2.04
N THR A 80 11.58 13.57 -3.30
CA THR A 80 12.51 12.48 -3.66
C THR A 80 13.90 12.68 -3.05
N GLU A 81 14.45 13.90 -3.11
CA GLU A 81 15.74 14.23 -2.50
C GLU A 81 15.75 14.03 -0.99
N VAL A 82 14.71 14.50 -0.30
CA VAL A 82 14.58 14.36 1.16
C VAL A 82 14.36 12.92 1.58
N LEU A 83 13.47 12.19 0.91
CA LEU A 83 13.19 10.79 1.21
C LEU A 83 14.42 9.91 0.93
N THR A 84 15.21 10.23 -0.10
CA THR A 84 16.51 9.57 -0.33
C THR A 84 17.50 9.83 0.79
N GLU A 85 17.53 11.06 1.32
CA GLU A 85 18.37 11.38 2.47
C GLU A 85 17.91 10.66 3.75
N VAL A 86 16.59 10.55 3.97
CA VAL A 86 16.01 9.77 5.06
C VAL A 86 16.41 8.30 4.92
N PHE A 87 16.21 7.69 3.76
CA PHE A 87 16.60 6.31 3.48
C PHE A 87 18.08 6.06 3.82
N ASN A 88 18.98 6.90 3.29
CA ASN A 88 20.41 6.80 3.55
C ASN A 88 20.82 7.03 5.01
N ARG A 89 19.93 7.60 5.83
CA ARG A 89 20.17 7.77 7.28
C ARG A 89 19.97 6.45 8.02
N PHE A 90 19.06 5.61 7.56
CA PHE A 90 18.74 4.31 8.15
C PHE A 90 19.49 3.15 7.51
N ASP A 91 19.99 3.30 6.29
CA ASP A 91 20.94 2.38 5.66
C ASP A 91 22.32 2.49 6.36
N GLU A 92 22.48 1.75 7.47
CA GLU A 92 23.66 1.79 8.33
C GLU A 92 24.86 1.12 7.66
N ASP A 93 24.62 0.01 6.97
CA ASP A 93 25.65 -0.77 6.28
C ASP A 93 26.02 -0.20 4.89
N LYS A 94 25.22 0.76 4.38
CA LYS A 94 25.41 1.51 3.13
C LYS A 94 25.42 0.61 1.91
N ASP A 95 24.60 -0.44 1.94
CA ASP A 95 24.48 -1.36 0.82
C ASP A 95 23.41 -0.94 -0.19
N GLY A 96 22.67 0.14 0.09
CA GLY A 96 21.62 0.67 -0.77
C GLY A 96 20.25 0.05 -0.51
N PHE A 97 20.11 -0.74 0.55
CA PHE A 97 18.87 -1.40 0.96
C PHE A 97 18.62 -1.22 2.46
N LEU A 98 17.37 -1.39 2.90
CA LEU A 98 17.05 -1.49 4.32
C LEU A 98 16.78 -2.95 4.67
N SER A 99 17.61 -3.50 5.55
CA SER A 99 17.34 -4.76 6.23
C SER A 99 16.18 -4.62 7.21
N ASP A 100 15.66 -5.75 7.70
CA ASP A 100 14.54 -5.75 8.65
C ASP A 100 14.82 -4.89 9.89
N LYS A 101 16.07 -4.88 10.38
CA LYS A 101 16.47 -4.06 11.53
C LYS A 101 16.45 -2.57 11.24
N GLU A 102 16.81 -2.19 10.03
CA GLU A 102 16.85 -0.78 9.60
C GLU A 102 15.43 -0.27 9.31
N MET A 103 14.55 -1.13 8.77
CA MET A 103 13.12 -0.86 8.69
C MET A 103 12.49 -0.70 10.09
N ASP A 104 12.83 -1.57 11.04
CA ASP A 104 12.35 -1.47 12.42
C ASP A 104 12.81 -0.16 13.07
N ALA A 105 14.08 0.23 12.89
CA ALA A 105 14.60 1.50 13.40
C ALA A 105 13.92 2.72 12.77
N PHE A 106 13.59 2.65 11.48
CA PHE A 106 12.78 3.67 10.81
C PHE A 106 11.37 3.76 11.41
N ALA A 107 10.70 2.62 11.60
CA ALA A 107 9.37 2.56 12.19
C ALA A 107 9.35 3.10 13.62
N GLU A 108 10.35 2.77 14.44
CA GLU A 108 10.47 3.28 15.81
C GLU A 108 10.54 4.82 15.86
N VAL A 109 11.14 5.46 14.86
CA VAL A 109 11.20 6.93 14.77
C VAL A 109 9.85 7.52 14.35
N CYS A 110 9.18 6.94 13.36
CA CYS A 110 7.92 7.47 12.83
C CYS A 110 6.71 7.16 13.73
N ASN A 111 6.65 5.95 14.28
CA ASN A 111 5.49 5.40 14.97
C ASN A 111 5.71 5.20 16.47
N GLY A 112 6.96 5.26 16.95
CA GLY A 112 7.30 4.94 18.34
C GLY A 112 7.41 3.44 18.62
N GLU A 113 7.12 2.60 17.63
CA GLU A 113 7.23 1.15 17.69
C GLU A 113 7.72 0.58 16.35
N LYS A 114 8.32 -0.62 16.41
CA LYS A 114 8.76 -1.35 15.22
C LYS A 114 7.57 -1.89 14.43
N PHE A 115 7.78 -2.22 13.16
CA PHE A 115 6.79 -2.96 12.38
C PHE A 115 6.54 -4.35 12.97
N GLU A 116 5.31 -4.86 12.83
CA GLU A 116 5.07 -6.28 12.98
C GLU A 116 5.74 -7.05 11.83
N ASP A 117 6.09 -8.31 12.07
CA ASP A 117 6.84 -9.10 11.08
C ASP A 117 6.02 -9.28 9.79
N GLU A 118 4.69 -9.45 9.91
CA GLU A 118 3.77 -9.58 8.78
C GLU A 118 3.70 -8.28 7.97
N ASP A 119 3.48 -7.15 8.64
CA ASP A 119 3.44 -5.83 8.01
C ASP A 119 4.72 -5.49 7.24
N ARG A 120 5.88 -5.80 7.81
CA ARG A 120 7.17 -5.54 7.18
C ARG A 120 7.35 -6.37 5.91
N ASP A 121 6.93 -7.63 5.95
CA ASP A 121 6.98 -8.51 4.78
C ASP A 121 5.98 -8.05 3.71
N ASP A 122 4.79 -7.60 4.10
CA ASP A 122 3.80 -7.04 3.18
C ASP A 122 4.28 -5.75 2.51
N ILE A 123 4.94 -4.84 3.25
CA ILE A 123 5.58 -3.65 2.67
C ILE A 123 6.61 -4.06 1.62
N LYS A 124 7.51 -5.01 1.94
CA LYS A 124 8.55 -5.49 1.01
C LYS A 124 7.96 -6.16 -0.23
N ASN A 125 6.88 -6.92 -0.07
CA ASN A 125 6.19 -7.61 -1.16
C ASN A 125 5.43 -6.63 -2.08
N THR A 126 4.86 -5.58 -1.48
CA THR A 126 4.01 -4.61 -2.19
C THR A 126 4.84 -3.57 -2.95
N PHE A 127 5.84 -2.99 -2.29
CA PHE A 127 6.58 -1.85 -2.85
C PHE A 127 7.93 -2.22 -3.46
N GLY A 128 8.46 -3.40 -3.12
CA GLY A 128 9.65 -3.96 -3.74
C GLY A 128 10.78 -4.22 -2.77
N SER A 129 11.44 -5.36 -2.97
CA SER A 129 12.61 -5.78 -2.21
C SER A 129 13.60 -6.53 -3.11
N GLU A 130 14.87 -6.54 -2.71
CA GLU A 130 15.92 -7.35 -3.33
C GLU A 130 16.63 -8.16 -2.26
N ASN A 131 16.74 -9.48 -2.47
CA ASN A 131 17.32 -10.41 -1.48
C ASN A 131 16.71 -10.30 -0.07
N GLY A 132 15.41 -9.93 0.00
CA GLY A 132 14.69 -9.75 1.25
C GLY A 132 14.94 -8.41 1.96
N LYS A 133 15.72 -7.50 1.38
CA LYS A 133 15.91 -6.14 1.88
C LYS A 133 15.10 -5.13 1.06
N PHE A 134 14.59 -4.09 1.71
CA PHE A 134 13.74 -3.07 1.11
C PHE A 134 14.52 -2.09 0.24
N THR A 135 14.02 -1.76 -0.95
CA THR A 135 14.74 -0.90 -1.90
C THR A 135 14.41 0.57 -1.72
N LEU A 136 15.30 1.46 -2.18
CA LEU A 136 15.04 2.89 -2.23
C LEU A 136 13.81 3.24 -3.11
N GLU A 137 13.63 2.54 -4.23
CA GLU A 137 12.47 2.70 -5.10
C GLU A 137 11.18 2.33 -4.36
N GLY A 138 11.17 1.21 -3.64
CA GLY A 138 10.04 0.80 -2.82
C GLY A 138 9.73 1.82 -1.72
N PHE A 139 10.76 2.40 -1.10
CA PHE A 139 10.60 3.46 -0.11
C PHE A 139 9.94 4.71 -0.70
N HIS A 140 10.32 5.14 -1.91
CA HIS A 140 9.66 6.24 -2.61
C HIS A 140 8.19 5.91 -2.94
N ASN A 141 7.91 4.70 -3.41
CA ASN A 141 6.55 4.29 -3.75
C ASN A 141 5.64 4.21 -2.52
N LEU A 142 6.16 3.72 -1.38
CA LEU A 142 5.46 3.72 -0.10
C LEU A 142 5.03 5.13 0.29
N PHE A 143 5.98 6.08 0.29
CA PHE A 143 5.71 7.47 0.65
C PHE A 143 4.80 8.18 -0.35
N MET A 144 4.88 7.85 -1.64
CA MET A 144 3.96 8.38 -2.66
C MET A 144 2.53 7.94 -2.35
N LEU A 145 2.30 6.63 -2.16
CA LEU A 145 0.96 6.10 -1.89
C LEU A 145 0.41 6.67 -0.58
N GLN A 146 1.23 6.72 0.48
CA GLN A 146 0.85 7.32 1.75
C GLN A 146 0.56 8.83 1.61
N SER A 147 1.32 9.58 0.81
CA SER A 147 1.07 11.02 0.61
C SER A 147 -0.24 11.29 -0.14
N CYS A 148 -0.61 10.42 -1.08
CA CYS A 148 -1.85 10.56 -1.83
C CYS A 148 -3.09 10.17 -1.01
N GLY A 149 -3.00 9.11 -0.19
CA GLY A 149 -4.14 8.61 0.60
C GLY A 149 -4.24 9.19 2.02
N ARG A 150 -3.10 9.42 2.66
CA ARG A 150 -2.95 9.86 4.06
C ARG A 150 -1.83 10.91 4.20
N PRO A 151 -1.96 12.07 3.55
CA PRO A 151 -0.92 13.11 3.53
C PRO A 151 -0.50 13.58 4.93
N LEU A 152 -1.44 13.68 5.87
CA LEU A 152 -1.16 14.12 7.24
C LEU A 152 -0.28 13.13 8.02
N ASP A 153 -0.39 11.82 7.76
CA ASP A 153 0.51 10.82 8.33
C ASP A 153 1.93 11.04 7.80
N THR A 154 2.07 11.28 6.50
CA THR A 154 3.37 11.59 5.89
C THR A 154 4.00 12.85 6.51
N ILE A 155 3.20 13.89 6.74
CA ILE A 155 3.65 15.12 7.42
C ILE A 155 4.14 14.80 8.84
N ARG A 156 3.40 13.98 9.58
CA ARG A 156 3.76 13.58 10.95
C ARG A 156 5.07 12.79 10.97
N ASP A 157 5.24 11.85 10.05
CA ASP A 157 6.45 11.04 9.94
C ASP A 157 7.66 11.93 9.59
N LEU A 158 7.52 12.85 8.63
CA LEU A 158 8.58 13.78 8.26
C LEU A 158 8.95 14.73 9.42
N LYS A 159 7.98 15.18 10.21
CA LYS A 159 8.23 15.95 11.44
C LYS A 159 9.02 15.13 12.45
N ALA A 160 8.67 13.87 12.68
CA ALA A 160 9.40 12.95 13.56
C ALA A 160 10.84 12.70 13.08
N LEU A 161 11.04 12.67 11.75
CA LEU A 161 12.35 12.57 11.09
C LEU A 161 13.16 13.88 11.11
N GLY A 162 12.58 14.96 11.64
CA GLY A 162 13.21 16.28 11.78
C GLY A 162 13.09 17.16 10.55
N TYR A 163 12.01 17.05 9.77
CA TYR A 163 11.74 17.91 8.61
C TYR A 163 10.53 18.83 8.86
N GLY A 164 10.67 20.09 8.40
CA GLY A 164 9.63 21.11 8.46
C GLY A 164 8.77 21.17 7.19
N PRO A 165 7.78 22.09 7.15
CA PRO A 165 6.83 22.23 6.05
C PRO A 165 7.46 22.54 4.69
N GLY A 166 8.63 23.18 4.65
CA GLY A 166 9.38 23.42 3.42
C GLY A 166 10.33 22.29 3.04
N LEU A 167 10.17 21.11 3.65
CA LEU A 167 11.09 19.97 3.55
C LEU A 167 12.53 20.33 3.96
N GLU A 168 12.71 21.33 4.82
CA GLU A 168 13.98 21.70 5.45
C GLU A 168 14.25 20.86 6.69
N LYS A 169 15.53 20.59 6.98
CA LYS A 169 15.90 19.97 8.26
C LYS A 169 15.70 20.97 9.40
N LEU A 170 14.93 20.56 10.40
CA LEU A 170 14.87 21.22 11.68
C LEU A 170 16.14 20.87 12.45
N SER A 171 16.92 21.88 12.81
CA SER A 171 18.04 21.65 13.73
C SER A 171 17.47 21.30 15.10
N SER A 172 17.75 20.10 15.58
CA SER A 172 17.59 19.81 17.00
C SER A 172 18.64 20.62 17.76
N GLU A 173 18.21 21.63 18.49
CA GLU A 173 19.05 22.35 19.48
C GLU A 173 19.50 21.43 20.62
#